data_AF-A0A2E6WHD0-F1
#
_entry.id   AF-A0A2E6WHD0-F1
#
_cell.length_a   1.000
_cell.length_b   1.000
_cell.length_c   1.000
_cell.angle_alpha   90.00
_cell.angle_beta   90.00
_cell.angle_gamma   90.00
#
_symmetry.space_group_name_H-M   'P 1'
#
loop_
_entity.id
_entity.type
_entity.pdbx_description
1 polymer ?
#
loop_
_entity_poly.entity_id
_entity_poly.type
_entity_poly.pdbx_seq_one_letter_code
_entity_poly.pdbx_strand_id
1 'polypeptide(L)' 'MNVKSVFVFALILGVVAGSGECRSEENPAERIVWHANLKRGLALAKQTNRPIFLVSGAPSCLGVPGVW' A
#
# COMPACT_ATOMS: atom_id res chain seq x y z
N MET A 1 19.33 23.27 -40.00
CA MET A 1 19.17 23.06 -38.53
C MET A 1 20.29 23.76 -37.79
N ASN A 2 19.97 24.52 -36.74
CA ASN A 2 20.94 25.29 -35.97
C ASN A 2 21.46 24.43 -34.81
N VAL A 3 22.79 24.33 -34.65
CA VAL A 3 23.44 23.52 -33.61
C VAL A 3 22.90 23.82 -32.20
N LYS A 4 22.50 25.07 -31.96
CA LYS A 4 21.89 25.51 -30.71
C LYS A 4 20.53 24.85 -30.46
N SER A 5 19.70 24.69 -31.50
CA SER A 5 18.41 23.99 -31.40
C SER A 5 18.58 22.50 -31.11
N VAL A 6 19.64 21.86 -31.60
CA VAL A 6 19.91 20.43 -31.35
C VAL A 6 20.27 20.20 -29.89
N PHE A 7 21.12 21.06 -29.31
CA PHE A 7 21.49 20.97 -27.90
C PHE A 7 20.30 21.22 -26.95
N VAL A 8 19.44 22.19 -27.28
CA VAL A 8 18.24 22.47 -26.47
C VAL A 8 17.27 21.28 -26.51
N PHE A 9 17.06 20.68 -27.68
CA PHE A 9 16.21 19.49 -27.79
C PHE A 9 16.77 18.29 -27.01
N ALA A 10 18.08 18.07 -27.07
CA ALA A 10 18.74 17.00 -26.31
C ALA A 10 18.65 17.21 -24.80
N LEU A 11 18.76 18.45 -24.32
CA LEU A 11 18.61 18.78 -22.90
C LEU A 11 17.18 18.53 -22.40
N ILE A 12 16.16 18.91 -23.19
CA ILE A 12 14.75 18.69 -22.83
C ILE A 12 14.42 17.20 -22.78
N LEU A 13 14.91 16.40 -23.75
CA LEU A 13 14.74 14.95 -23.74
C LEU A 13 15.41 14.28 -22.53
N GLY A 14 16.55 14.79 -22.08
CA GLY A 14 17.24 14.27 -20.88
C GLY A 14 16.49 14.54 -19.57
N VAL A 15 15.78 15.67 -19.46
CA VAL A 15 15.05 16.04 -18.23
C VAL A 15 13.76 15.22 -18.06
N VAL A 16 13.06 14.89 -19.15
CA VAL A 16 11.82 14.09 -19.07
C VAL A 16 12.08 12.63 -18.65
N ALA A 17 13.26 12.09 -18.96
CA ALA A 17 13.66 10.74 -18.55
C ALA A 17 14.17 10.65 -17.09
N GLY A 18 14.38 11.78 -16.40
CA GLY A 18 14.95 11.83 -15.05
C GLY A 18 13.91 11.84 -13.91
N SER A 19 12.62 11.94 -14.22
CA SER A 19 11.56 11.70 -13.24
C SER A 19 11.52 10.22 -12.92
N GLY A 20 12.28 9.80 -11.90
CA GLY A 20 12.20 8.45 -11.36
C GLY A 20 10.74 8.12 -11.11
N GLU A 21 10.26 7.04 -11.73
CA GLU A 21 8.95 6.51 -11.41
C GLU A 21 8.92 6.24 -9.90
N CYS A 22 8.15 7.04 -9.16
CA CYS A 22 7.56 6.59 -7.91
C CYS A 22 6.63 5.42 -8.28
N ARG A 23 7.20 4.24 -8.53
CA ARG A 23 6.46 2.99 -8.54
C ARG A 23 5.98 2.82 -7.10
N SER A 24 4.74 3.23 -6.85
CA SER A 24 3.98 2.62 -5.76
C SER A 24 4.07 1.12 -5.98
N GLU A 25 4.54 0.40 -4.98
CA GLU A 25 4.48 -1.06 -4.99
C GLU A 25 3.02 -1.42 -5.26
N GLU A 26 2.76 -2.03 -6.42
CA GLU A 26 1.44 -2.58 -6.68
C GLU A 26 1.25 -3.63 -5.59
N ASN A 27 0.20 -3.47 -4.79
CA ASN A 27 -0.09 -4.32 -3.65
C ASN A 27 -1.15 -5.33 -4.10
N PRO A 28 -0.77 -6.47 -4.72
CA PRO A 28 -1.72 -7.49 -5.16
C PRO A 28 -2.28 -8.29 -3.98
N ALA A 29 -2.18 -7.81 -2.74
CA ALA A 29 -2.48 -8.64 -1.58
C ALA A 29 -3.95 -9.06 -1.55
N GLU A 30 -4.11 -10.37 -1.45
CA GLU A 30 -5.23 -11.00 -0.76
C GLU A 30 -5.49 -10.22 0.55
N ARG A 31 -6.58 -9.45 0.58
CA ARG A 31 -6.83 -8.52 1.68
C ARG A 31 -7.03 -9.30 2.99
N ILE A 32 -6.53 -8.74 4.09
CA ILE A 32 -6.81 -9.26 5.43
C ILE A 32 -8.32 -9.25 5.64
N VAL A 33 -8.90 -10.44 5.84
CA VAL A 33 -10.32 -10.58 6.21
C VAL A 33 -10.45 -10.37 7.70
N TRP A 34 -10.97 -9.22 8.10
CA TRP A 34 -11.22 -8.89 9.50
C TRP A 34 -12.53 -9.52 9.98
N HIS A 35 -12.47 -10.29 11.07
CA HIS A 35 -13.65 -10.80 11.75
C HIS A 35 -13.97 -9.92 12.97
N ALA A 36 -15.02 -9.10 12.87
CA ALA A 36 -15.46 -8.20 13.95
C ALA A 36 -15.95 -8.93 15.23
N ASN A 37 -16.16 -10.25 15.15
CA ASN A 37 -16.63 -11.06 16.28
C ASN A 37 -15.60 -12.13 16.64
N LEU A 38 -15.06 -12.04 17.86
CA LEU A 38 -14.02 -12.95 18.36
C LEU A 38 -14.46 -14.42 18.33
N LYS A 39 -15.72 -14.73 18.68
CA LYS A 39 -16.24 -16.11 18.67
C LYS A 39 -16.19 -16.71 17.26
N ARG A 40 -16.57 -15.94 16.23
CA ARG A 40 -16.49 -16.38 14.82
C ARG A 40 -15.04 -16.54 14.36
N GLY A 41 -14.16 -15.59 14.70
CA GLY A 41 -12.74 -15.67 14.36
C GLY A 41 -12.07 -16.91 14.95
N LEU A 42 -12.34 -17.21 16.22
CA LEU A 42 -11.82 -18.42 16.89
C LEU A 42 -12.37 -19.72 16.29
N ALA A 43 -13.65 -19.75 15.89
CA ALA A 43 -14.21 -20.93 15.25
C ALA A 43 -13.51 -21.23 13.91
N LEU A 44 -13.25 -20.21 13.09
CA LEU A 44 -12.53 -20.36 11.83
C LEU A 44 -11.06 -20.74 12.04
N ALA A 45 -10.39 -20.12 13.01
CA ALA A 45 -9.01 -20.45 13.36
C ALA A 45 -8.86 -21.94 13.74
N LYS A 46 -9.82 -22.47 14.53
CA LYS A 46 -9.87 -23.91 14.86
C LYS A 46 -10.14 -24.77 13.63
N GLN A 47 -11.10 -24.40 12.79
CA GLN A 47 -11.46 -25.15 11.59
C GLN A 47 -10.30 -25.24 10.59
N THR A 48 -9.54 -24.15 10.45
CA THR A 48 -8.45 -24.03 9.47
C THR A 48 -7.08 -24.38 10.04
N ASN A 49 -6.99 -24.62 11.35
CA ASN A 49 -5.75 -24.82 12.09
C ASN A 49 -4.73 -23.69 11.84
N ARG A 50 -5.20 -22.44 11.80
CA ARG A 50 -4.37 -21.24 11.61
C ARG A 50 -4.34 -20.39 12.88
N PRO A 51 -3.20 -19.73 13.18
CA PRO A 51 -3.14 -18.80 14.30
C PRO A 51 -4.07 -17.60 14.06
N ILE A 52 -4.55 -17.00 15.15
CA ILE A 52 -5.37 -15.79 15.13
C ILE A 52 -4.52 -14.56 15.45
N PHE A 53 -4.71 -13.48 14.70
CA PHE A 53 -4.18 -12.15 15.04
C PHE A 53 -5.33 -11.30 15.60
N LEU A 54 -5.31 -11.03 16.90
CA LEU A 54 -6.33 -10.23 17.58
C LEU A 54 -5.85 -8.79 17.75
N VAL A 55 -6.56 -7.85 17.14
CA VAL A 55 -6.34 -6.42 17.33
C VAL A 55 -7.47 -5.87 18.20
N SER A 56 -7.11 -5.15 19.27
CA SER A 56 -8.03 -4.43 20.14
C SER A 56 -7.60 -2.97 20.23
N GLY A 57 -8.56 -2.05 20.20
CA GLY A 57 -8.32 -0.62 20.29
C GLY A 57 -9.59 0.10 20.69
N ALA A 58 -9.45 1.21 21.41
CA ALA A 58 -10.57 2.09 21.76
C ALA A 58 -10.60 3.31 20.82
N PRO A 59 -11.77 3.91 20.53
CA PRO A 59 -11.88 5.10 19.68
C PRO A 59 -11.03 6.28 20.13
N SER A 60 -10.76 6.39 21.42
CA SER A 60 -9.96 7.46 22.01
C SER A 60 -8.45 7.26 21.85
N CYS A 61 -8.00 6.11 21.36
CA CYS A 61 -6.58 5.84 21.16
C CYS A 61 -6.10 6.37 19.81
N LEU A 62 -5.03 7.17 19.80
CA LEU A 62 -4.36 7.58 18.56
C LEU A 62 -3.83 6.35 17.82
N GLY A 63 -4.19 6.19 16.54
CA GLY A 63 -3.66 5.13 15.66
C GLY A 63 -4.46 3.83 15.61
N VAL A 64 -5.70 3.79 16.07
CA VAL A 64 -6.57 2.61 15.90
C VAL A 64 -7.13 2.56 14.46
N PRO A 65 -6.85 1.49 13.69
CA PRO A 65 -7.32 1.38 12.32
C PRO A 65 -8.85 1.24 12.26
N GLY A 66 -9.50 2.06 11.43
CA GLY A 66 -10.94 1.94 11.13
C GLY A 66 -11.89 2.61 12.12
N VAL A 67 -11.38 3.40 13.08
CA VAL A 67 -12.20 4.28 13.90
C VAL A 67 -11.86 5.73 13.53
N TRP A 68 -12.82 6.43 12.95
CA TRP A 68 -12.71 7.82 12.47
C TRP A 68 -13.46 8.75 13.42
#